data_AF-A0A5C9BS23-F1
#
_entry.id   AF-A0A5C9BS23-F1
#
_cell.length_a   1.000
_cell.length_b   1.000
_cell.length_c   1.000
_cell.angle_alpha   90.00
_cell.angle_beta   90.00
_cell.angle_gamma   90.00
#
_symmetry.space_group_name_H-M   'P 1'
#
loop_
_entity.id
_entity.type
_entity.pdbx_description
1 polymer ?
#
loop_
_entity_poly.entity_id
_entity_poly.type
_entity_poly.pdbx_seq_one_letter_code
_entity_poly.pdbx_strand_id
1 'polypeptide(L)'
;PTGWKEAYKAFCEAGWNGITSPADFGGQGLPDTLGIAVKEMVCSANLSFSLGPLLTTGAVEALLTCASDELKAIYLEKMITGQWTGTMNLTEPQAGSDLALIRSRAEPQADGSYRVFGQKIFIT
;
A
#
# COMPACT_ATOMS: atom_id res chain seq x y z
N PRO A 1 4.88 15.54 9.42
CA PRO A 1 4.71 16.62 10.41
C PRO A 1 5.12 16.14 11.81
N THR A 2 5.40 17.03 12.75
CA THR A 2 5.68 16.66 14.15
C THR A 2 4.53 15.80 14.71
N GLY A 3 4.85 14.71 15.40
CA GLY A 3 3.86 13.79 15.99
C GLY A 3 3.33 12.70 15.05
N TRP A 4 3.53 12.81 13.73
CA TRP A 4 2.98 11.82 12.78
C TRP A 4 3.66 10.46 12.86
N LYS A 5 4.98 10.44 13.11
CA LYS A 5 5.72 9.18 13.24
C LYS A 5 5.24 8.41 14.45
N GLU A 6 5.01 9.11 15.55
CA GLU A 6 4.52 8.58 16.82
C GLU A 6 3.08 8.09 16.67
N ALA A 7 2.23 8.88 16.01
CA ALA A 7 0.84 8.50 15.72
C ALA A 7 0.76 7.26 14.81
N TYR A 8 1.57 7.20 13.74
CA TYR A 8 1.62 6.05 12.84
C TYR A 8 2.11 4.79 13.56
N LYS A 9 3.15 4.93 14.39
CA LYS A 9 3.65 3.83 15.22
C LYS A 9 2.56 3.32 16.16
N ALA A 10 1.90 4.19 16.93
CA ALA A 10 0.83 3.80 17.84
C ALA A 10 -0.36 3.16 17.10
N PHE A 11 -0.70 3.67 15.91
CA PHE A 11 -1.73 3.10 15.05
C PHE A 11 -1.40 1.65 14.64
N CYS A 12 -0.16 1.39 14.24
CA CYS A 12 0.31 0.06 13.85
C CYS A 12 0.43 -0.88 15.05
N GLU A 13 0.98 -0.43 16.19
CA GLU A 13 1.11 -1.22 17.42
C GLU A 13 -0.25 -1.63 18.00
N ALA A 14 -1.29 -0.82 17.80
CA ALA A 14 -2.67 -1.17 18.15
C ALA A 14 -3.33 -2.12 17.13
N GLY A 15 -2.62 -2.52 16.08
CA GLY A 15 -3.09 -3.48 15.07
C GLY A 15 -4.02 -2.91 14.01
N TRP A 16 -4.24 -1.58 13.98
CA TRP A 16 -5.23 -0.97 13.09
C TRP A 16 -4.85 -1.03 11.61
N ASN A 17 -3.55 -1.09 11.32
CA ASN A 17 -3.04 -1.14 9.94
C ASN A 17 -3.39 -2.47 9.23
N GLY A 18 -3.47 -3.57 9.98
CA GLY A 18 -3.75 -4.91 9.47
C GLY A 18 -5.13 -5.46 9.89
N ILE A 19 -6.08 -4.59 10.22
CA ILE A 19 -7.35 -4.99 10.86
C ILE A 19 -8.14 -6.05 10.07
N THR A 20 -8.22 -5.94 8.74
CA THR A 20 -8.91 -6.92 7.88
C THR A 20 -7.95 -7.88 7.17
N SER A 21 -6.65 -7.63 7.26
CA SER A 21 -5.64 -8.42 6.54
C SER A 21 -5.51 -9.83 7.11
N PRO A 22 -5.01 -10.81 6.33
CA PRO A 22 -4.89 -12.19 6.76
C PRO A 22 -3.98 -12.37 7.99
N ALA A 23 -4.39 -13.25 8.90
CA ALA A 23 -3.64 -13.55 10.12
C ALA A 23 -2.25 -14.16 9.85
N ASP A 24 -2.11 -14.93 8.76
CA ASP A 24 -0.85 -15.55 8.34
C ASP A 24 0.27 -14.53 8.09
N PHE A 25 -0.08 -13.26 7.89
CA PHE A 25 0.85 -12.15 7.66
C PHE A 25 0.75 -11.07 8.75
N GLY A 26 0.30 -11.43 9.96
CA GLY A 26 0.23 -10.52 11.10
C GLY A 26 -0.99 -9.59 11.12
N GLY A 27 -1.99 -9.84 10.27
CA GLY A 27 -3.28 -9.16 10.33
C GLY A 27 -4.21 -9.75 11.40
N GLN A 28 -5.41 -9.18 11.54
CA GLN A 28 -6.41 -9.68 12.50
C GLN A 28 -7.51 -10.53 11.84
N GLY A 29 -7.62 -10.53 10.51
CA GLY A 29 -8.62 -11.29 9.77
C GLY A 29 -10.07 -10.90 10.08
N LEU A 30 -10.31 -9.66 10.54
CA LEU A 30 -11.65 -9.19 10.86
C LEU A 30 -12.43 -8.86 9.57
N PRO A 31 -13.78 -8.87 9.63
CA PRO A 31 -14.60 -8.57 8.45
C PRO A 31 -14.38 -7.16 7.89
N ASP A 32 -14.40 -7.02 6.57
CA ASP A 32 -14.25 -5.72 5.89
C ASP A 32 -15.30 -4.69 6.32
N THR A 33 -16.51 -5.12 6.67
CA THR A 33 -17.56 -4.22 7.19
C THR A 33 -17.11 -3.49 8.46
N LEU A 34 -16.36 -4.14 9.34
CA LEU A 34 -15.76 -3.50 10.51
C LEU A 34 -14.56 -2.63 10.10
N GLY A 35 -13.73 -3.13 9.19
CA GLY A 35 -12.59 -2.37 8.66
C GLY A 35 -13.00 -1.04 8.03
N ILE A 36 -14.12 -1.00 7.31
CA ILE A 36 -14.68 0.22 6.70
C ILE A 36 -15.05 1.24 7.78
N ALA A 37 -15.75 0.82 8.84
CA ALA A 37 -16.12 1.73 9.94
C ALA A 37 -14.88 2.32 10.63
N VAL A 38 -13.84 1.51 10.85
CA VAL A 38 -12.57 1.99 11.42
C VAL A 38 -11.87 2.97 10.47
N LYS A 39 -11.80 2.65 9.18
CA LYS A 39 -11.23 3.54 8.16
C LYS A 39 -11.97 4.88 8.10
N GLU A 40 -13.31 4.87 8.18
CA GLU A 40 -14.12 6.09 8.22
C GLU A 40 -13.75 6.99 9.41
N MET A 41 -13.60 6.43 10.61
CA MET A 41 -13.21 7.19 11.80
C MET A 41 -11.83 7.83 11.64
N VAL A 42 -10.86 7.09 11.08
CA VAL A 42 -9.49 7.58 10.86
C VAL A 42 -9.47 8.67 9.78
N CYS A 43 -10.17 8.47 8.67
CA CYS A 43 -10.33 9.46 7.60
C CYS A 43 -10.97 10.75 8.12
N SER A 44 -12.01 10.62 8.95
CA SER A 44 -12.73 11.75 9.54
C SER A 44 -11.89 12.53 10.54
N ALA A 45 -11.06 11.83 11.33
CA ALA A 45 -10.16 12.46 12.29
C ALA A 45 -8.99 13.19 11.60
N ASN A 46 -8.39 12.56 10.57
CA ASN A 46 -7.30 13.16 9.82
C ASN A 46 -7.14 12.49 8.44
N LEU A 47 -7.74 13.11 7.42
CA LEU A 47 -7.71 12.61 6.05
C LEU A 47 -6.27 12.43 5.56
N SER A 48 -5.40 13.43 5.72
CA SER A 48 -4.02 13.36 5.23
C SER A 48 -3.23 12.22 5.88
N PHE A 49 -3.43 11.95 7.16
CA PHE A 49 -2.80 10.82 7.84
C PHE A 49 -3.34 9.48 7.34
N SER A 50 -4.67 9.40 7.14
CA SER A 50 -5.34 8.17 6.70
C SER A 50 -4.89 7.65 5.33
N LEU A 51 -4.38 8.53 4.46
CA LEU A 51 -3.91 8.18 3.12
C LEU A 51 -2.79 7.14 3.15
N GLY A 52 -1.86 7.22 4.12
CA GLY A 52 -0.76 6.26 4.23
C GLY A 52 -1.22 4.80 4.42
N PRO A 53 -1.96 4.50 5.50
CA PRO A 53 -2.56 3.18 5.71
C PRO A 53 -3.51 2.75 4.58
N LEU A 54 -4.30 3.68 4.03
CA LEU A 54 -5.24 3.40 2.94
C LEU A 54 -4.52 2.92 1.66
N LEU A 55 -3.49 3.65 1.24
CA LEU A 55 -2.69 3.29 0.05
C LEU A 55 -1.92 1.98 0.27
N THR A 56 -1.41 1.78 1.48
CA THR A 56 -0.73 0.53 1.86
C THR A 56 -1.70 -0.65 1.77
N THR A 57 -2.95 -0.50 2.21
CA THR A 57 -3.99 -1.53 2.06
C THR A 57 -4.19 -1.90 0.59
N GLY A 58 -4.33 -0.91 -0.31
CA GLY A 58 -4.48 -1.18 -1.74
C GLY A 58 -3.29 -1.93 -2.36
N ALA A 59 -2.07 -1.60 -1.93
CA ALA A 59 -0.87 -2.31 -2.38
C ALA A 59 -0.81 -3.75 -1.84
N VAL A 60 -1.23 -3.99 -0.59
CA VAL A 60 -1.37 -5.33 0.00
C VAL A 60 -2.38 -6.17 -0.80
N GLU A 61 -3.54 -5.62 -1.14
CA GLU A 61 -4.56 -6.32 -1.94
C GLU A 61 -4.04 -6.72 -3.33
N ALA A 62 -3.26 -5.84 -3.98
CA ALA A 62 -2.62 -6.17 -5.25
C ALA A 62 -1.65 -7.36 -5.10
N LEU A 63 -0.82 -7.35 -4.05
CA LEU A 63 0.11 -8.45 -3.78
C LEU A 63 -0.63 -9.77 -3.48
N LEU A 64 -1.66 -9.73 -2.65
CA LEU A 64 -2.49 -10.91 -2.33
C LEU A 64 -3.11 -11.51 -3.60
N THR A 65 -3.57 -10.65 -4.50
CA THR A 65 -4.26 -11.03 -5.72
C THR A 65 -3.33 -11.64 -6.77
N CYS A 66 -2.18 -11.03 -7.03
CA CYS A 66 -1.38 -11.37 -8.23
C CYS A 66 0.11 -11.66 -7.98
N ALA A 67 0.62 -11.49 -6.77
CA ALA A 67 2.04 -11.78 -6.51
C ALA A 67 2.32 -13.27 -6.35
N SER A 68 3.55 -13.68 -6.67
CA SER A 68 4.06 -15.01 -6.35
C SER A 68 4.20 -15.21 -4.84
N ASP A 69 4.25 -16.46 -4.39
CA ASP A 69 4.42 -16.78 -2.97
C ASP A 69 5.73 -16.22 -2.39
N GLU A 70 6.79 -16.17 -3.21
CA GLU A 70 8.07 -15.55 -2.84
C GLU A 70 7.91 -14.06 -2.55
N LEU A 71 7.23 -13.30 -3.42
CA LEU A 71 6.98 -11.88 -3.20
C LEU A 71 6.06 -11.67 -1.98
N LYS A 72 5.02 -12.50 -1.84
CA LYS A 72 4.11 -12.46 -0.68
C LYS A 72 4.88 -12.59 0.63
N ALA A 73 5.79 -13.57 0.72
CA ALA A 73 6.62 -13.80 1.90
C ALA A 73 7.58 -12.64 2.21
N ILE A 74 8.04 -11.90 1.20
CA ILE A 74 8.97 -10.76 1.40
C ILE A 74 8.25 -9.52 1.91
N TYR A 75 7.05 -9.24 1.37
CA TYR A 75 6.38 -7.94 1.49
C TYR A 75 5.20 -7.93 2.45
N LEU A 76 4.34 -8.96 2.45
CA LEU A 76 3.00 -8.85 3.06
C LEU A 76 3.06 -8.58 4.57
N GLU A 77 3.83 -9.35 5.34
CA GLU A 77 3.92 -9.16 6.78
C GLU A 77 4.40 -7.74 7.13
N LYS A 78 5.43 -7.25 6.44
CA LYS A 78 5.99 -5.92 6.68
C LYS A 78 5.01 -4.80 6.33
N MET A 79 4.22 -4.99 5.28
CA MET A 79 3.21 -4.00 4.87
C MET A 79 1.97 -4.02 5.77
N ILE A 80 1.51 -5.20 6.17
CA ILE A 80 0.33 -5.40 7.01
C ILE A 80 0.60 -4.92 8.44
N THR A 81 1.79 -5.19 8.98
CA THR A 81 2.21 -4.69 10.30
C THR A 81 2.57 -3.20 10.31
N GLY A 82 2.63 -2.56 9.14
CA GLY A 82 2.98 -1.15 9.00
C GLY A 82 4.47 -0.84 9.15
N GLN A 83 5.34 -1.86 9.07
CA GLN A 83 6.78 -1.65 8.98
C GLN A 83 7.14 -0.95 7.66
N TRP A 84 6.50 -1.36 6.56
CA TRP A 84 6.63 -0.78 5.23
C TRP A 84 5.30 -0.21 4.76
N THR A 85 5.34 0.89 4.02
CA THR A 85 4.17 1.47 3.37
C THR A 85 4.16 1.13 1.88
N GLY A 86 2.99 1.25 1.26
CA GLY A 86 2.80 1.05 -0.17
C GLY A 86 2.05 2.21 -0.82
N THR A 87 2.27 2.40 -2.11
CA THR A 87 1.54 3.37 -2.95
C THR A 87 1.53 2.91 -4.41
N MET A 88 0.72 3.57 -5.24
CA MET A 88 0.56 3.26 -6.66
C MET A 88 1.22 4.32 -7.52
N ASN A 89 1.98 3.86 -8.53
CA ASN A 89 2.79 4.72 -9.39
C ASN A 89 2.26 4.67 -10.84
N LEU A 90 1.18 5.42 -11.12
CA LEU A 90 0.39 5.29 -12.36
C LEU A 90 0.63 6.45 -13.34
N THR A 91 0.22 7.66 -12.94
CA THR A 91 0.14 8.88 -13.76
C THR A 91 1.50 9.40 -14.21
N GLU A 92 1.58 9.87 -15.45
CA GLU A 92 2.74 10.58 -16.03
C GLU A 92 2.35 12.01 -16.43
N PRO A 93 3.29 12.96 -16.60
CA PRO A 93 2.95 14.34 -16.98
C PRO A 93 2.05 14.46 -18.22
N GLN A 94 2.19 13.53 -19.17
CA GLN A 94 1.40 13.46 -20.40
C GLN A 94 0.24 12.45 -20.34
N ALA A 95 0.08 11.69 -19.26
CA ALA A 95 -0.90 10.60 -19.15
C ALA A 95 -1.59 10.60 -17.78
N GLY A 96 -2.81 11.15 -17.74
CA GLY A 96 -3.72 11.18 -16.58
C GLY A 96 -4.76 10.05 -16.65
N SER A 97 -6.02 10.40 -16.92
CA SER A 97 -7.11 9.43 -17.03
C SER A 97 -6.88 8.38 -18.12
N ASP A 98 -6.16 8.74 -19.19
CA ASP A 98 -5.79 7.81 -20.26
C ASP A 98 -4.39 7.22 -20.00
N LEU A 99 -4.35 6.12 -19.25
CA LEU A 99 -3.11 5.39 -18.95
C LEU A 99 -2.56 4.60 -20.15
N ALA A 100 -3.26 4.49 -21.27
CA ALA A 100 -2.70 3.86 -22.47
C ALA A 100 -1.54 4.67 -23.06
N LEU A 101 -1.40 5.94 -22.67
CA LEU A 101 -0.36 6.87 -23.14
C LEU A 101 0.90 6.90 -22.26
N ILE A 102 0.99 6.03 -21.24
CA ILE A 102 2.21 5.93 -20.44
C ILE A 102 3.40 5.54 -21.32
N ARG A 103 4.56 6.11 -20.99
CA ARG A 103 5.84 5.81 -21.66
C ARG A 103 6.81 5.08 -20.76
N SER A 104 6.47 4.89 -19.48
CA SER A 104 7.23 4.03 -18.59
C SER A 104 7.34 2.64 -19.17
N ARG A 105 8.53 2.06 -19.08
CA ARG A 105 8.84 0.73 -19.61
C ARG A 105 9.63 -0.08 -18.62
N ALA A 106 9.51 -1.39 -18.72
CA ALA A 106 10.24 -2.35 -17.93
C ALA A 106 11.10 -3.20 -18.87
N GLU A 107 12.42 -3.10 -18.73
CA GLU A 107 13.39 -3.84 -19.56
C GLU A 107 13.84 -5.10 -18.79
N PRO A 108 13.63 -6.32 -19.33
CA PRO A 108 13.99 -7.56 -18.63
C PRO A 108 15.50 -7.67 -18.43
N GLN A 109 15.92 -8.25 -17.30
CA GLN A 109 17.32 -8.47 -16.93
C GLN A 109 17.64 -9.98 -16.92
N ALA A 110 18.94 -10.31 -16.94
CA ALA A 110 19.39 -11.70 -16.99
C ALA A 110 19.06 -12.53 -15.73
N ASP A 111 18.82 -11.87 -14.59
CA ASP A 111 18.44 -12.49 -13.32
C ASP A 111 16.92 -12.68 -13.16
N GLY A 112 16.14 -12.35 -14.20
CA GLY A 112 14.68 -12.43 -14.16
C GLY A 112 13.99 -11.18 -13.59
N SER A 113 14.75 -10.19 -13.11
CA SER A 113 14.21 -8.90 -12.69
C SER A 113 13.88 -8.00 -13.90
N TYR A 114 13.27 -6.85 -13.63
CA TYR A 114 13.03 -5.80 -14.61
C TYR A 114 13.68 -4.49 -14.17
N ARG A 115 14.33 -3.81 -15.10
CA ARG A 115 14.77 -2.43 -14.92
C ARG A 115 13.68 -1.48 -15.41
N VAL A 116 13.12 -0.70 -14.48
CA VAL A 116 12.01 0.22 -14.77
C VAL A 116 12.54 1.61 -15.11
N PHE A 117 12.07 2.18 -16.22
CA PHE A 117 12.39 3.53 -16.68
C PHE A 117 11.12 4.35 -16.84
N GLY A 118 11.14 5.59 -16.35
CA GLY A 118 10.03 6.52 -16.51
C GLY A 118 10.00 7.56 -15.39
N GLN A 119 9.00 8.43 -15.43
CA GLN A 119 8.71 9.40 -14.39
C GLN A 119 7.23 9.37 -14.10
N LYS A 120 6.87 9.26 -12.82
CA LYS A 120 5.49 9.35 -12.36
C LYS A 120 5.25 10.64 -11.58
N ILE A 121 4.01 11.11 -11.59
CA ILE A 121 3.58 12.31 -10.86
C ILE A 121 2.32 12.02 -10.04
N PHE A 122 2.04 12.88 -9.06
CA PHE A 122 0.91 12.73 -8.13
C PHE A 122 0.94 11.42 -7.34
N ILE A 123 2.15 10.99 -6.97
CA ILE A 123 2.35 9.86 -6.09
C ILE A 123 2.13 10.34 -4.67
N THR A 124 1.06 9.82 -4.06
CA THR A 124 0.68 10.12 -2.68
C THR A 124 1.46 9.25 -1.72
#